data_AF-A0AAI9J913-F1
#
_entry.id   AF-A0AAI9J913-F1
#
_cell.length_a   1.000
_cell.length_b   1.000
_cell.length_c   1.000
_cell.angle_alpha   90.00
_cell.angle_beta   90.00
_cell.angle_gamma   90.00
#
_symmetry.space_group_name_H-M   'P 1'
#
loop_
_entity.id
_entity.type
_entity.pdbx_description
1 polymer ?
#
loop_
_entity_poly.entity_id
_entity_poly.type
_entity_poly.pdbx_seq_one_letter_code
_entity_poly.pdbx_strand_id
1 'polypeptide(L)'
;MKINFPILDEPIEIKQATFLILEEQLIFSDVVKHLYHYSEEDELKLFDNKMKSLKESELLLITDILGYNINSPAMLKLIRADLEKQLNEKPEVKSMLEKLVATITELIAFECLENELDLEYDEITILELIDALGVKIETLSDTVFEKSLEIVQVFKYLSKKKLLVFVNMSCYLSEHELAKLVEYIQLHNINVLFVEPRKVYDFPQYVVDEDYFLSCENMV
;
A
#
# COMPACT_ATOMS: atom_id res chain seq x y z
N MET A 1 1.94 -16.96 1.28
CA MET A 1 2.09 -16.56 2.69
C MET A 1 0.99 -17.26 3.46
N LYS A 2 1.08 -17.44 4.77
CA LYS A 2 0.07 -18.17 5.54
C LYS A 2 -0.29 -17.44 6.82
N ILE A 3 -1.54 -17.60 7.24
CA ILE A 3 -2.06 -17.16 8.54
C ILE A 3 -2.50 -18.38 9.34
N ASN A 4 -2.18 -18.40 10.62
CA ASN A 4 -2.65 -19.40 11.57
C ASN A 4 -3.01 -18.73 12.89
N PHE A 5 -4.04 -19.22 13.57
CA PHE A 5 -4.43 -18.79 14.92
C PHE A 5 -5.12 -19.98 15.62
N PRO A 6 -5.26 -20.00 16.96
CA PRO A 6 -5.59 -21.21 17.73
C PRO A 6 -6.85 -21.97 17.31
N ILE A 7 -7.79 -21.28 16.68
CA ILE A 7 -9.08 -21.83 16.24
C ILE A 7 -8.95 -22.65 14.94
N LEU A 8 -7.90 -22.40 14.14
CA LEU A 8 -7.70 -23.08 12.86
C LEU A 8 -6.97 -24.42 13.06
N ASP A 9 -7.55 -25.49 12.49
CA ASP A 9 -6.89 -26.80 12.40
C ASP A 9 -5.65 -26.75 11.49
N GLU A 10 -5.75 -26.03 10.37
CA GLU A 10 -4.67 -25.85 9.40
C GLU A 10 -4.46 -24.37 9.03
N PRO A 11 -3.20 -23.95 8.76
CA PRO A 11 -2.93 -22.59 8.33
C PRO A 11 -3.56 -22.27 6.96
N ILE A 12 -4.23 -21.13 6.86
CA ILE A 12 -4.84 -20.64 5.62
C ILE A 12 -3.76 -20.00 4.74
N GLU A 13 -3.75 -20.37 3.46
CA GLU A 13 -2.85 -19.74 2.49
C GLU A 13 -3.38 -18.39 2.02
N ILE A 14 -2.58 -17.34 2.25
CA ILE A 14 -2.76 -16.01 1.69
C ILE A 14 -2.00 -15.95 0.37
N LYS A 15 -2.77 -15.85 -0.71
CA LYS A 15 -2.28 -15.70 -2.08
C LYS A 15 -3.10 -14.62 -2.78
N GLN A 16 -2.41 -13.59 -3.25
CA GLN A 16 -3.04 -12.46 -3.94
C GLN A 16 -4.17 -11.85 -3.08
N ALA A 17 -5.37 -11.66 -3.63
CA ALA A 17 -6.54 -11.28 -2.86
C ALA A 17 -7.14 -12.50 -2.15
N THR A 18 -7.10 -12.52 -0.83
CA THR A 18 -7.64 -13.61 0.00
C THR A 18 -8.68 -13.07 0.96
N PHE A 19 -9.89 -13.63 0.94
CA PHE A 19 -10.97 -13.28 1.86
C PHE A 19 -11.04 -14.28 3.02
N LEU A 20 -10.95 -13.77 4.24
CA LEU A 20 -11.16 -14.51 5.49
C LEU A 20 -12.41 -13.97 6.16
N ILE A 21 -13.47 -14.79 6.13
CA ILE A 21 -14.75 -14.49 6.73
C ILE A 21 -14.80 -15.11 8.12
N LEU A 22 -15.10 -14.30 9.12
CA LEU A 22 -15.24 -14.71 10.51
C LEU A 22 -16.67 -14.36 10.94
N GLU A 23 -17.59 -15.33 10.88
CA GLU A 23 -19.02 -15.07 11.12
C GLU A 23 -19.31 -14.74 12.58
N GLU A 24 -18.63 -15.42 13.51
CA GLU A 24 -18.77 -15.16 14.95
C GLU A 24 -18.05 -13.86 15.34
N GLN A 25 -18.82 -12.92 15.91
CA GLN A 25 -18.35 -11.58 16.26
C GLN A 25 -17.17 -11.61 17.24
N LEU A 26 -17.19 -12.52 18.21
CA LEU A 26 -16.09 -12.64 19.18
C LEU A 26 -14.78 -13.01 18.49
N ILE A 27 -14.81 -13.99 17.58
CA ILE A 27 -13.63 -14.40 16.79
C ILE A 27 -13.15 -13.25 15.92
N PHE A 28 -14.06 -12.60 15.19
CA PHE A 28 -13.72 -11.45 14.35
C PHE A 28 -13.01 -10.35 15.15
N SER A 29 -13.58 -9.96 16.29
CA SER A 29 -13.01 -8.92 17.14
C SER A 29 -11.64 -9.29 17.71
N ASP A 30 -11.46 -10.57 18.08
CA ASP A 30 -10.22 -11.07 18.65
C ASP A 30 -9.11 -11.16 17.60
N VAL A 31 -9.41 -11.68 16.40
CA VAL A 31 -8.46 -11.69 15.27
C VAL A 31 -8.05 -10.27 14.88
N VAL A 32 -8.98 -9.32 14.80
CA VAL A 32 -8.65 -7.91 14.52
C VAL A 32 -7.77 -7.32 15.62
N LYS A 33 -8.05 -7.61 16.89
CA LYS A 33 -7.22 -7.19 18.02
C LYS A 33 -5.80 -7.77 17.92
N HIS A 34 -5.65 -9.05 17.60
CA HIS A 34 -4.36 -9.69 17.40
C HIS A 34 -3.60 -9.10 16.20
N LEU A 35 -4.27 -8.76 15.11
CA LEU A 35 -3.64 -8.08 13.98
C LEU A 35 -3.07 -6.69 14.35
N TYR A 36 -3.77 -5.94 15.20
CA TYR A 36 -3.30 -4.64 15.69
C TYR A 36 -2.14 -4.74 16.68
N HIS A 37 -2.11 -5.79 17.50
CA HIS A 37 -1.05 -6.04 18.49
C HIS A 37 -0.02 -7.07 18.00
N TYR A 38 0.01 -7.32 16.69
CA TYR A 38 0.76 -8.42 16.11
C TYR A 38 2.23 -8.34 16.47
N SER A 39 2.74 -9.44 17.03
CA SER A 39 4.16 -9.64 17.31
C SER A 39 4.56 -11.06 16.89
N GLU A 40 5.87 -11.29 16.72
CA GLU A 40 6.36 -12.63 16.36
C GLU A 40 6.03 -13.70 17.42
N GLU A 41 5.74 -13.28 18.66
CA GLU A 41 5.37 -14.15 19.78
C GLU A 41 3.85 -14.31 19.99
N ASP A 42 3.03 -13.55 19.25
CA ASP A 42 1.56 -13.54 19.39
C ASP A 42 0.89 -14.88 19.01
N GLU A 43 -0.32 -15.12 19.47
CA GLU A 43 -1.09 -16.34 19.15
C GLU A 43 -1.43 -16.42 17.66
N LEU A 44 -1.74 -15.28 17.05
CA LEU A 44 -1.88 -15.16 15.60
C LEU A 44 -0.50 -15.15 14.94
N LYS A 45 -0.24 -16.11 14.06
CA LYS A 45 1.01 -16.26 13.32
C LYS A 45 0.81 -15.94 11.85
N LEU A 46 1.66 -15.07 11.32
CA LEU A 46 1.80 -14.80 9.89
C LEU A 46 3.19 -15.28 9.46
N PHE A 47 3.29 -16.14 8.46
CA PHE A 47 4.58 -16.69 8.03
C PHE A 47 4.64 -17.00 6.54
N ASP A 48 5.86 -17.03 6.00
CA ASP A 48 6.10 -17.39 4.61
C ASP A 48 6.13 -18.92 4.39
N ASN A 49 6.30 -19.35 3.14
CA ASN A 49 6.34 -20.78 2.80
C ASN A 49 7.58 -21.51 3.38
N LYS A 50 8.55 -20.77 3.94
CA LYS A 50 9.73 -21.31 4.63
C LYS A 50 9.55 -21.31 6.15
N MET A 51 8.32 -21.12 6.65
CA MET A 51 7.98 -21.03 8.07
C MET A 51 8.66 -19.85 8.79
N LYS A 52 9.10 -18.83 8.05
CA LYS A 52 9.66 -17.62 8.65
C LYS A 52 8.53 -16.68 9.02
N SER A 53 8.44 -16.31 10.30
CA SER A 53 7.48 -15.32 10.78
C SER A 53 7.63 -13.98 10.06
N LEU A 54 6.50 -13.38 9.74
CA LEU A 54 6.40 -12.02 9.25
C LEU A 54 6.70 -11.06 10.40
N LYS A 55 7.50 -10.03 10.17
CA LYS A 55 7.74 -9.00 11.19
C LYS A 55 6.60 -7.99 11.22
N GLU A 56 6.34 -7.37 12.37
CA GLU A 56 5.39 -6.26 12.52
C GLU A 56 5.66 -5.15 11.48
N SER A 57 6.93 -4.78 11.27
CA SER A 57 7.32 -3.78 10.29
C SER A 57 6.96 -4.13 8.84
N GLU A 58 6.75 -5.42 8.54
CA GLU A 58 6.43 -5.95 7.21
C GLU A 58 4.91 -6.08 6.98
N LEU A 59 4.09 -5.91 8.02
CA LEU A 59 2.62 -5.89 7.98
C LEU A 59 2.11 -4.45 7.77
N LEU A 60 1.13 -4.26 6.88
CA LEU A 60 0.36 -3.01 6.79
C LEU A 60 -1.11 -3.33 7.04
N LEU A 61 -1.65 -2.82 8.15
CA LEU A 61 -3.03 -3.02 8.57
C LEU A 61 -3.82 -1.73 8.37
N ILE A 62 -4.98 -1.82 7.70
CA ILE A 62 -5.84 -0.67 7.39
C ILE A 62 -7.28 -1.01 7.72
N THR A 63 -7.87 -0.21 8.60
CA THR A 63 -9.31 -0.26 8.94
C THR A 63 -10.02 1.00 8.48
N ASP A 64 -9.43 2.17 8.73
CA ASP A 64 -9.93 3.45 8.21
C ASP A 64 -9.25 3.79 6.87
N ILE A 65 -9.99 3.56 5.78
CA ILE A 65 -9.50 3.75 4.41
C ILE A 65 -9.31 5.23 4.10
N LEU A 66 -10.30 6.06 4.44
CA LEU A 66 -10.29 7.50 4.15
C LEU A 66 -9.29 8.23 5.06
N GLY A 67 -9.18 7.81 6.32
CA GLY A 67 -8.21 8.37 7.27
C GLY A 67 -6.76 7.93 7.04
N TYR A 68 -6.51 6.93 6.20
CA TYR A 68 -5.14 6.48 5.92
C TYR A 68 -4.34 7.55 5.15
N ASN A 69 -3.25 8.01 5.77
CA ASN A 69 -2.35 9.00 5.17
C ASN A 69 -1.41 8.35 4.15
N ILE A 70 -1.87 8.30 2.90
CA ILE A 70 -1.08 7.86 1.75
C ILE A 70 0.18 8.72 1.53
N ASN A 71 0.09 10.03 1.80
CA ASN A 71 1.16 11.00 1.58
C ASN A 71 2.17 11.08 2.75
N SER A 72 2.49 9.94 3.37
CA SER A 72 3.55 9.91 4.38
C SER A 72 4.90 10.35 3.80
N PRO A 73 5.81 10.98 4.58
CA PRO A 73 7.10 11.44 4.07
C PRO A 73 7.93 10.34 3.40
N ALA A 74 7.88 9.11 3.92
CA ALA A 74 8.54 7.95 3.34
C ALA A 74 7.97 7.59 1.96
N MET A 75 6.64 7.71 1.79
CA MET A 75 5.98 7.47 0.50
C MET A 75 6.29 8.55 -0.52
N LEU A 76 6.20 9.82 -0.13
CA LEU A 76 6.53 10.93 -1.03
C LEU A 76 7.96 10.80 -1.56
N LYS A 77 8.91 10.41 -0.71
CA LYS A 77 10.29 10.15 -1.15
C LYS A 77 10.38 9.07 -2.23
N LEU A 78 9.63 7.97 -2.09
CA LEU A 78 9.62 6.89 -3.08
C LEU A 78 8.98 7.32 -4.40
N ILE A 79 7.86 8.04 -4.34
CA ILE A 79 7.14 8.54 -5.53
C ILE A 79 8.03 9.51 -6.31
N ARG A 80 8.69 10.44 -5.63
CA ARG A 80 9.53 11.45 -6.27
C ARG A 80 10.79 10.83 -6.88
N ALA A 81 11.39 9.85 -6.21
CA ALA A 81 12.50 9.07 -6.77
C ALA A 81 12.07 8.23 -7.99
N ASP A 82 10.86 7.68 -7.99
CA ASP A 82 10.34 6.96 -9.16
C ASP A 82 10.08 7.90 -10.34
N LEU A 83 9.51 9.08 -10.09
CA LEU A 83 9.34 10.12 -11.13
C LEU A 83 10.68 10.60 -11.71
N GLU A 84 11.68 10.82 -10.86
CA GLU A 84 13.03 11.15 -11.30
C GLU A 84 13.59 10.04 -12.20
N LYS A 85 13.42 8.77 -11.80
CA LYS A 85 13.84 7.62 -12.61
C LYS A 85 13.11 7.57 -13.96
N GLN A 86 11.80 7.79 -13.98
CA GLN A 86 11.02 7.82 -15.23
C GLN A 86 11.48 8.94 -16.18
N LEU A 87 11.87 10.10 -15.64
CA LEU A 87 12.46 11.19 -16.44
C LEU A 87 13.84 10.80 -16.98
N ASN A 88 14.65 10.11 -16.17
CA ASN A 88 15.96 9.60 -16.58
C ASN A 88 15.87 8.54 -17.70
N GLU A 89 14.79 7.76 -17.76
CA GLU A 89 14.52 6.79 -18.82
C GLU A 89 14.14 7.44 -20.17
N LYS A 90 13.88 8.76 -20.19
CA LYS A 90 13.51 9.53 -21.39
C LYS A 90 14.57 10.62 -21.67
N PRO A 91 15.67 10.28 -22.37
CA PRO A 91 16.82 11.18 -22.54
C PRO A 91 16.46 12.53 -23.18
N GLU A 92 15.52 12.55 -24.12
CA GLU A 92 15.07 13.77 -24.81
C GLU A 92 14.41 14.76 -23.85
N VAL A 93 13.51 14.27 -22.98
CA VAL A 93 12.81 15.07 -21.98
C VAL A 93 13.79 15.57 -20.92
N LYS A 94 14.68 14.69 -20.44
CA LYS A 94 15.74 15.05 -19.50
C LYS A 94 16.63 16.16 -20.04
N SER A 95 17.11 16.04 -21.28
CA SER A 95 17.96 17.06 -21.90
C SER A 95 17.24 18.40 -22.06
N MET A 96 15.94 18.39 -22.37
CA MET A 96 15.15 19.61 -22.42
C MET A 96 15.01 20.27 -21.03
N LEU A 97 14.77 19.46 -20.00
CA LEU A 97 14.67 19.94 -18.62
C LEU A 97 15.99 20.53 -18.12
N GLU A 98 17.11 19.84 -18.35
CA GLU A 98 18.46 20.31 -18.00
C GLU A 98 18.79 21.65 -18.68
N LYS A 99 18.39 21.83 -19.96
CA LYS A 99 18.57 23.12 -20.66
C LYS A 99 17.78 24.25 -20.00
N LEU A 100 16.52 24.01 -19.63
CA LEU A 100 15.70 25.01 -18.95
C LEU A 100 16.26 25.37 -17.58
N VAL A 101 16.73 24.36 -16.83
CA VAL A 101 17.36 24.54 -15.53
C VAL A 101 18.66 25.34 -15.64
N ALA A 102 19.47 25.07 -16.67
CA ALA A 102 20.67 25.85 -16.95
C ALA A 102 20.34 27.32 -17.23
N THR A 103 19.32 27.60 -18.07
CA THR A 103 18.88 28.99 -18.31
C THR A 103 18.39 29.67 -17.04
N ILE A 104 17.60 28.99 -16.20
CA ILE A 104 17.15 29.55 -14.91
C ILE A 104 18.34 29.84 -13.99
N THR A 105 19.30 28.92 -13.93
CA THR A 105 20.50 29.06 -13.09
C THR A 105 21.35 30.24 -13.55
N GLU A 106 21.53 30.44 -14.87
CA GLU A 106 22.26 31.59 -15.41
C GLU A 106 21.59 32.92 -15.06
N LEU A 107 20.25 32.99 -15.11
CA LEU A 107 19.51 34.20 -14.74
C LEU A 107 19.66 34.54 -13.26
N ILE A 108 19.60 33.53 -12.38
CA ILE A 108 19.79 33.72 -10.93
C ILE A 108 21.25 34.09 -10.63
N ALA A 109 22.21 33.42 -11.29
CA ALA A 109 23.63 33.69 -11.16
C ALA A 109 23.99 35.13 -11.50
N PHE A 110 23.34 35.69 -12.53
CA PHE A 110 23.51 37.08 -12.91
C PHE A 110 23.12 38.04 -11.76
N GLU A 111 21.97 37.82 -11.13
CA GLU A 111 21.53 38.61 -9.97
C GLU A 111 22.44 38.41 -8.75
N CYS A 112 23.00 37.20 -8.56
CA CYS A 112 23.99 36.95 -7.52
C CYS A 112 25.27 37.76 -7.72
N LEU A 113 25.73 37.94 -8.97
CA LEU A 113 26.91 38.75 -9.31
C LEU A 113 26.67 40.25 -9.13
N GLU A 114 25.44 40.73 -9.33
CA GLU A 114 25.09 42.13 -9.07
C GLU A 114 24.97 42.45 -7.58
N ASN A 115 24.94 41.43 -6.72
CA ASN A 115 24.87 41.61 -5.28
C ASN A 115 26.20 42.16 -4.72
N GLU A 116 26.12 42.95 -3.64
CA GLU A 116 27.30 43.48 -2.95
C GLU A 116 28.09 42.39 -2.19
N LEU A 117 27.44 41.25 -1.93
CA LEU A 117 28.01 40.11 -1.22
C LEU A 117 28.64 39.11 -2.20
N ASP A 118 29.67 38.41 -1.74
CA ASP A 118 30.27 37.29 -2.46
C ASP A 118 29.42 36.03 -2.22
N LEU A 119 28.56 35.69 -3.19
CA LEU A 119 27.57 34.62 -3.08
C LEU A 119 28.00 33.38 -3.86
N GLU A 120 27.86 32.20 -3.23
CA GLU A 120 28.05 30.89 -3.84
C GLU A 120 26.70 30.14 -3.94
N TYR A 121 26.58 29.24 -4.91
CA TYR A 121 25.40 28.40 -5.12
C TYR A 121 25.77 27.04 -5.74
N ASP A 122 24.96 26.04 -5.43
CA ASP A 122 25.06 24.69 -6.00
C ASP A 122 24.20 24.55 -7.28
N GLU A 123 24.15 23.35 -7.85
CA GLU A 123 23.27 23.03 -8.99
C GLU A 123 21.82 22.75 -8.55
N ILE A 124 20.87 23.03 -9.43
CA ILE A 124 19.46 22.66 -9.24
C ILE A 124 19.26 21.26 -9.82
N THR A 125 18.91 20.28 -8.98
CA THR A 125 18.65 18.90 -9.40
C THR A 125 17.20 18.67 -9.84
N ILE A 126 16.96 17.62 -10.63
CA ILE A 126 15.59 17.21 -11.03
C ILE A 126 14.74 16.86 -9.80
N LEU A 127 15.34 16.21 -8.80
CA LEU A 127 14.64 15.83 -7.58
C LEU A 127 14.18 17.05 -6.77
N GLU A 128 15.02 18.09 -6.65
CA GLU A 128 14.67 19.34 -5.97
C GLU A 128 13.54 20.09 -6.69
N LEU A 129 13.51 20.04 -8.03
CA LEU A 129 12.39 20.58 -8.81
C LEU A 129 11.08 19.84 -8.52
N ILE A 130 11.13 18.51 -8.46
CA ILE A 130 9.96 17.67 -8.13
C ILE A 130 9.49 17.97 -6.69
N ASP A 131 10.42 18.11 -5.75
CA ASP A 131 10.14 18.47 -4.37
C ASP A 131 9.51 19.87 -4.27
N ALA A 132 10.07 20.86 -4.96
CA ALA A 132 9.59 22.24 -4.98
C ALA A 132 8.21 22.39 -5.63
N LEU A 133 7.89 21.56 -6.64
CA LEU A 133 6.56 21.50 -7.24
C LEU A 133 5.49 20.97 -6.26
N GLY A 134 5.90 20.31 -5.17
CA GLY A 134 4.98 19.80 -4.15
C GLY A 134 4.24 18.54 -4.59
N VAL A 135 4.86 17.71 -5.44
CA VAL A 135 4.25 16.47 -5.95
C VAL A 135 3.83 15.57 -4.79
N LYS A 136 2.56 15.15 -4.82
CA LYS A 136 1.87 14.28 -3.87
C LYS A 136 0.66 13.61 -4.53
N ILE A 137 0.14 12.56 -3.90
CA ILE A 137 -1.09 11.88 -4.35
C ILE A 137 -2.29 12.77 -4.01
N GLU A 138 -3.21 12.93 -4.96
CA GLU A 138 -4.48 13.63 -4.78
C GLU A 138 -5.40 12.72 -3.96
N THR A 139 -6.01 13.23 -2.89
CA THR A 139 -6.83 12.38 -2.01
C THR A 139 -8.07 13.08 -1.44
N LEU A 140 -8.41 14.27 -1.94
CA LEU A 140 -9.52 15.07 -1.44
C LEU A 140 -10.84 14.68 -2.13
N SER A 141 -10.77 14.19 -3.36
CA SER A 141 -11.95 13.78 -4.14
C SER A 141 -12.34 12.31 -3.96
N ASP A 142 -11.51 11.51 -3.29
CA ASP A 142 -11.58 10.05 -3.42
C ASP A 142 -12.87 9.48 -2.83
N THR A 143 -13.50 8.63 -3.63
CA THR A 143 -14.38 7.58 -3.13
C THR A 143 -13.58 6.53 -2.35
N VAL A 144 -14.26 5.73 -1.52
CA VAL A 144 -13.61 4.62 -0.79
C VAL A 144 -12.93 3.63 -1.75
N PHE A 145 -13.53 3.41 -2.92
CA PHE A 145 -12.94 2.57 -3.97
C PHE A 145 -11.63 3.14 -4.51
N GLU A 146 -11.63 4.41 -4.95
CA GLU A 146 -10.42 5.08 -5.48
C GLU A 146 -9.30 5.06 -4.44
N LYS A 147 -9.63 5.43 -3.20
CA LYS A 147 -8.69 5.40 -2.08
C LYS A 147 -8.10 4.01 -1.83
N SER A 148 -8.95 2.97 -1.88
CA SER A 148 -8.51 1.58 -1.71
C SER A 148 -7.56 1.14 -2.82
N LEU A 149 -7.85 1.54 -4.05
CA LEU A 149 -6.98 1.26 -5.20
C LEU A 149 -5.62 1.96 -5.06
N GLU A 150 -5.61 3.23 -4.65
CA GLU A 150 -4.39 3.97 -4.37
C GLU A 150 -3.55 3.34 -3.25
N ILE A 151 -4.20 2.87 -2.18
CA ILE A 151 -3.53 2.15 -1.09
C ILE A 151 -2.82 0.90 -1.63
N VAL A 152 -3.47 0.12 -2.49
CA VAL A 152 -2.86 -1.07 -3.09
C VAL A 152 -1.72 -0.69 -4.04
N GLN A 153 -1.88 0.38 -4.83
CA GLN A 153 -0.81 0.92 -5.69
C GLN A 153 0.40 1.35 -4.87
N VAL A 154 0.17 2.06 -3.76
CA VAL A 154 1.20 2.52 -2.83
C VAL A 154 1.90 1.37 -2.14
N PHE A 155 1.14 0.36 -1.72
CA PHE A 155 1.68 -0.85 -1.09
C PHE A 155 2.68 -1.57 -2.01
N LYS A 156 2.44 -1.58 -3.33
CA LYS A 156 3.38 -2.13 -4.33
C LYS A 156 4.76 -1.44 -4.30
N TYR A 157 4.82 -0.14 -4.00
CA TYR A 157 6.09 0.60 -3.88
C TYR A 157 6.79 0.39 -2.53
N LEU A 158 6.06 -0.05 -1.50
CA LEU A 158 6.58 -0.31 -0.16
C LEU A 158 7.31 -1.67 -0.09
N SER A 159 8.50 -1.77 -0.69
CA SER A 159 9.29 -3.02 -0.75
C SER A 159 9.55 -3.73 0.59
N LYS A 160 9.48 -3.01 1.72
CA LYS A 160 9.61 -3.58 3.07
C LYS A 160 8.33 -4.23 3.58
N LYS A 161 7.16 -3.82 3.07
CA LYS A 161 5.86 -4.40 3.41
C LYS A 161 5.61 -5.63 2.53
N LYS A 162 5.07 -6.70 3.13
CA LYS A 162 4.84 -7.99 2.44
C LYS A 162 3.39 -8.45 2.51
N LEU A 163 2.63 -8.00 3.50
CA LEU A 163 1.20 -8.25 3.64
C LEU A 163 0.45 -6.94 3.85
N LEU A 164 -0.58 -6.70 3.04
CA LEU A 164 -1.61 -5.70 3.28
C LEU A 164 -2.84 -6.40 3.86
N VAL A 165 -3.41 -5.85 4.92
CA VAL A 165 -4.65 -6.34 5.52
C VAL A 165 -5.69 -5.23 5.54
N PHE A 166 -6.84 -5.48 4.92
CA PHE A 166 -8.02 -4.64 5.05
C PHE A 166 -8.98 -5.27 6.06
N VAL A 167 -9.47 -4.47 6.99
CA VAL A 167 -10.44 -4.91 8.01
C VAL A 167 -11.81 -4.35 7.68
N ASN A 168 -12.79 -5.23 7.45
CA ASN A 168 -14.18 -4.92 7.16
C ASN A 168 -14.37 -3.85 6.07
N MET A 169 -13.57 -3.94 5.01
CA MET A 169 -13.58 -2.92 3.95
C MET A 169 -14.64 -3.22 2.89
N SER A 170 -14.94 -4.50 2.67
CA SER A 170 -15.90 -4.92 1.63
C SER A 170 -17.27 -4.27 1.80
N CYS A 171 -17.66 -3.89 3.02
CA CYS A 171 -18.94 -3.26 3.31
C CYS A 171 -19.14 -1.89 2.63
N TYR A 172 -18.06 -1.26 2.16
CA TYR A 172 -18.08 0.02 1.45
C TYR A 172 -18.08 -0.11 -0.08
N LEU A 173 -17.76 -1.29 -0.61
CA LEU A 173 -17.56 -1.50 -2.05
C LEU A 173 -18.71 -2.30 -2.64
N SER A 174 -19.15 -1.91 -3.83
CA SER A 174 -19.99 -2.77 -4.65
C SER A 174 -19.21 -3.99 -5.15
N GLU A 175 -19.92 -5.04 -5.55
CA GLU A 175 -19.33 -6.25 -6.13
C GLU A 175 -18.39 -5.93 -7.32
N HIS A 176 -18.81 -5.00 -8.18
CA HIS A 176 -18.02 -4.59 -9.34
C HIS A 176 -16.77 -3.78 -8.96
N GLU A 177 -16.83 -2.91 -7.94
CA GLU A 177 -15.65 -2.19 -7.44
C GLU A 177 -14.66 -3.15 -6.80
N LEU A 178 -15.15 -4.07 -5.96
CA LEU A 178 -14.32 -5.09 -5.33
C LEU A 178 -13.69 -6.01 -6.38
N ALA A 179 -14.43 -6.41 -7.42
CA ALA A 179 -13.90 -7.21 -8.52
C ALA A 179 -12.72 -6.53 -9.23
N LYS A 180 -12.84 -5.22 -9.52
CA LYS A 180 -11.73 -4.44 -10.10
C LYS A 180 -10.53 -4.35 -9.18
N LEU A 181 -10.74 -4.18 -7.88
CA LEU A 181 -9.67 -4.16 -6.90
C LEU A 181 -8.94 -5.51 -6.84
N VAL A 182 -9.70 -6.61 -6.80
CA VAL A 182 -9.18 -7.98 -6.83
C VAL A 182 -8.38 -8.23 -8.12
N GLU A 183 -8.90 -7.82 -9.28
CA GLU A 183 -8.19 -7.93 -10.56
C GLU A 183 -6.84 -7.22 -10.52
N TYR A 184 -6.81 -5.98 -10.01
CA TYR A 184 -5.57 -5.21 -9.87
C TYR A 184 -4.56 -5.92 -8.94
N ILE A 185 -5.03 -6.44 -7.80
CA ILE A 185 -4.21 -7.18 -6.83
C ILE A 185 -3.59 -8.43 -7.48
N GLN A 186 -4.39 -9.18 -8.25
CA GLN A 186 -3.95 -10.39 -8.95
C GLN A 186 -2.94 -10.08 -10.06
N LEU A 187 -3.21 -9.08 -10.90
CA LEU A 187 -2.32 -8.64 -11.98
C LEU A 187 -0.93 -8.23 -11.47
N HIS A 188 -0.87 -7.65 -10.28
CA HIS A 188 0.39 -7.21 -9.67
C HIS A 188 0.98 -8.19 -8.65
N ASN A 189 0.34 -9.36 -8.45
CA ASN A 189 0.76 -10.40 -7.53
C ASN A 189 1.03 -9.89 -6.10
N ILE A 190 0.11 -9.05 -5.60
CA ILE A 190 0.20 -8.40 -4.29
C ILE A 190 -0.53 -9.27 -3.26
N ASN A 191 0.08 -9.58 -2.11
CA ASN A 191 -0.62 -10.32 -1.06
C ASN A 191 -1.49 -9.37 -0.22
N VAL A 192 -2.81 -9.53 -0.33
CA VAL A 192 -3.83 -8.75 0.38
C VAL A 192 -4.78 -9.71 1.09
N LEU A 193 -4.92 -9.55 2.40
CA LEU A 193 -5.91 -10.26 3.21
C LEU A 193 -7.08 -9.33 3.52
N PHE A 194 -8.29 -9.76 3.22
CA PHE A 194 -9.53 -9.10 3.62
C PHE A 194 -10.09 -9.87 4.80
N VAL A 195 -10.17 -9.23 5.97
CA VAL A 195 -10.78 -9.82 7.17
C VAL A 195 -12.17 -9.22 7.32
N GLU A 196 -13.19 -10.05 7.14
CA GLU A 196 -14.57 -9.61 6.96
C GLU A 196 -15.49 -10.38 7.92
N PRO A 197 -16.49 -9.72 8.53
CA PRO A 197 -17.38 -10.38 9.49
C PRO A 197 -18.52 -11.17 8.81
N ARG A 198 -18.67 -11.04 7.49
CA ARG A 198 -19.76 -11.64 6.70
C ARG A 198 -19.27 -11.99 5.31
N LYS A 199 -19.90 -12.98 4.69
CA LYS A 199 -19.59 -13.43 3.33
C LYS A 199 -19.64 -12.26 2.35
N VAL A 200 -18.66 -12.21 1.46
CA VAL A 200 -18.47 -11.11 0.52
C VAL A 200 -18.78 -11.59 -0.89
N TYR A 201 -20.03 -11.37 -1.32
CA TYR A 201 -20.54 -11.77 -2.63
C TYR A 201 -20.18 -13.23 -2.97
N ASP A 202 -19.93 -13.51 -4.25
CA ASP A 202 -19.54 -14.83 -4.75
C ASP A 202 -18.01 -14.96 -4.97
N PHE A 203 -17.19 -14.18 -4.26
CA PHE A 203 -15.74 -14.28 -4.35
C PHE A 203 -15.22 -15.56 -3.67
N PRO A 204 -14.10 -16.15 -4.15
CA PRO A 204 -13.43 -17.24 -3.46
C PRO A 204 -12.99 -16.81 -2.06
N GLN A 205 -13.48 -17.51 -1.03
CA GLN A 205 -13.33 -17.09 0.36
C GLN A 205 -13.20 -18.27 1.33
N TYR A 206 -12.46 -18.04 2.40
CA TYR A 206 -12.38 -18.92 3.55
C TYR A 206 -13.39 -18.45 4.59
N VAL A 207 -14.29 -19.34 5.03
CA VAL A 207 -15.33 -19.00 6.00
C VAL A 207 -15.13 -19.81 7.27
N VAL A 208 -14.93 -19.12 8.39
CA VAL A 208 -15.01 -19.70 9.73
C VAL A 208 -16.40 -19.41 10.27
N ASP A 209 -17.20 -20.46 10.40
CA ASP A 209 -18.57 -20.37 10.90
C ASP A 209 -18.64 -20.25 12.43
N GLU A 210 -19.85 -20.14 12.97
CA GLU A 210 -20.12 -20.03 14.42
C GLU A 210 -19.67 -21.27 15.22
N ASP A 211 -19.55 -22.43 14.56
CA ASP A 211 -19.09 -23.69 15.14
C ASP A 211 -17.55 -23.84 15.03
N TYR A 212 -16.85 -22.77 14.64
CA TYR A 212 -15.39 -22.71 14.45
C TYR A 212 -14.87 -23.58 13.30
N PHE A 213 -15.76 -24.04 12.42
CA PHE A 213 -15.38 -24.88 11.30
C PHE A 213 -14.95 -24.02 10.10
N LEU A 214 -13.78 -24.35 9.54
CA LEU A 214 -13.27 -23.70 8.33
C LEU A 214 -13.82 -24.38 7.09
N SER A 215 -14.53 -23.62 6.26
CA SER A 215 -15.00 -24.02 4.95
C SER A 215 -14.40 -23.14 3.84
N CYS A 216 -14.26 -23.73 2.64
CA CYS A 216 -13.82 -23.01 1.44
C CYS A 216 -15.04 -22.82 0.53
N GLU A 217 -15.43 -21.57 0.27
CA GLU A 217 -16.56 -21.25 -0.59
C GLU A 217 -16.10 -20.59 -1.89
N ASN A 218 -16.79 -20.89 -2.99
CA ASN A 218 -16.56 -20.32 -4.33
C ASN A 218 -15.13 -20.49 -4.88
N MET A 219 -14.37 -21.46 -4.38
CA MET A 219 -13.05 -21.85 -4.90
C MET A 219 -13.23 -22.71 -6.16
N VAL A 220 -13.29 -22.10 -7.35
CA VAL A 220 -13.33 -22.80 -8.66
C VAL A 220 -12.04 -22.55 -9.44
#